data_AF-A0A0R3PLF9-F1
#
_entry.id   AF-A0A0R3PLF9-F1
#
_cell.length_a   1.000
_cell.length_b   1.000
_cell.length_c   1.000
_cell.angle_alpha   90.00
_cell.angle_beta   90.00
_cell.angle_gamma   90.00
#
_symmetry.space_group_name_H-M   'P 1'
#
loop_
_entity.id
_entity.type
_entity.pdbx_description
1 polymer ?
#
loop_
_entity_poly.entity_id
_entity_poly.type
_entity_poly.pdbx_seq_one_letter_code
_entity_poly.pdbx_strand_id
1 'polypeptide(L)'
;MNIDSFEQLTTRIGRLRLRRPESIPALTIFVAYAPASIYDEKEVEAFYMDLEKFNREDHTFFKVVIGDFNATIRPRRTSQERHTGTHGLEWNEQGERLSEFITATKTIHGNSQF
;
A
#
# COMPACT_ATOMS: atom_id res chain seq x y z
N MET A 1 15.34 -16.93 -3.06
CA MET A 1 14.15 -16.43 -2.33
C MET A 1 12.99 -17.25 -2.86
N ASN A 2 12.26 -17.94 -2.00
CA ASN A 2 11.21 -18.86 -2.43
C ASN A 2 9.86 -18.34 -1.94
N ILE A 3 8.80 -18.66 -2.69
CA ILE A 3 7.43 -18.42 -2.23
C ILE A 3 7.14 -19.42 -1.12
N ASP A 4 6.72 -18.90 0.02
CA ASP A 4 6.29 -19.70 1.17
C ASP A 4 4.79 -20.00 1.06
N SER A 5 4.01 -18.95 0.86
CA SER A 5 2.56 -19.03 0.71
C SER A 5 2.02 -17.83 -0.05
N PHE A 6 0.90 -18.05 -0.73
CA PHE A 6 0.07 -16.99 -1.28
C PHE A 6 -1.36 -17.20 -0.78
N GLU A 7 -1.99 -16.14 -0.31
CA GLU A 7 -3.35 -16.16 0.19
C GLU A 7 -4.10 -14.94 -0.35
N GLN A 8 -5.31 -15.18 -0.85
CA GLN A 8 -6.24 -14.11 -1.17
C GLN A 8 -7.05 -13.77 0.08
N LEU A 9 -6.78 -12.60 0.67
CA LEU A 9 -7.40 -12.17 1.94
C LEU A 9 -8.79 -11.59 1.69
N THR A 10 -8.93 -10.83 0.60
CA THR A 10 -10.21 -10.32 0.09
C THR A 10 -10.20 -10.36 -1.44
N THR A 11 -11.30 -9.95 -2.07
CA THR A 11 -11.36 -9.81 -3.53
C THR A 11 -10.34 -8.81 -4.10
N ARG A 12 -9.83 -7.87 -3.28
CA ARG A 12 -8.93 -6.78 -3.67
C ARG A 12 -7.55 -6.85 -3.03
N ILE A 13 -7.33 -7.74 -2.06
CA ILE A 13 -6.08 -7.82 -1.28
C ILE A 13 -5.57 -9.27 -1.29
N GLY A 14 -4.36 -9.45 -1.81
CA GLY A 14 -3.58 -10.68 -1.72
C GLY A 14 -2.37 -10.51 -0.80
N ARG A 15 -1.92 -11.60 -0.19
CA ARG A 15 -0.72 -11.68 0.63
C ARG A 15 0.21 -12.75 0.10
N LEU A 16 1.41 -12.33 -0.27
CA LEU A 16 2.51 -13.20 -0.68
C LEU A 16 3.58 -13.20 0.40
N ARG A 17 3.83 -14.36 1.01
CA ARG A 17 4.94 -14.56 1.95
C ARG A 17 6.11 -15.17 1.24
N LEU A 18 7.27 -14.56 1.41
CA LEU A 18 8.51 -15.01 0.81
C LEU A 18 9.47 -15.47 1.90
N ARG A 19 9.90 -16.72 1.80
CA ARG A 19 10.90 -17.31 2.69
C ARG A 19 12.29 -17.04 2.16
N ARG A 20 13.17 -16.63 3.06
CA ARG A 20 14.62 -16.53 2.85
C ARG A 20 15.35 -17.55 3.74
N PRO A 21 16.64 -17.85 3.49
CA PRO A 21 17.44 -18.67 4.38
C PRO A 21 17.39 -18.15 5.82
N GLU A 22 17.63 -19.03 6.79
CA GLU A 22 17.41 -18.83 8.24
C GLU A 22 18.01 -17.54 8.83
N SER A 23 18.98 -16.93 8.15
CA SER A 23 19.64 -15.69 8.56
C SER A 23 18.96 -14.39 8.10
N ILE A 24 17.91 -14.44 7.27
CA ILE A 24 17.27 -13.23 6.73
C ILE A 24 15.80 -13.17 7.15
N PRO A 25 15.32 -12.03 7.72
CA PRO A 25 13.92 -11.88 8.11
C PRO A 25 12.97 -12.10 6.93
N ALA A 26 11.82 -12.73 7.22
CA ALA A 26 10.78 -12.97 6.23
C ALA A 26 10.23 -11.66 5.65
N LEU A 27 9.84 -11.72 4.38
CA LEU A 27 9.21 -10.61 3.66
C LEU A 27 7.76 -10.97 3.34
N THR A 28 6.83 -10.11 3.72
CA THR A 28 5.45 -10.14 3.24
C THR A 28 5.24 -9.05 2.19
N ILE A 29 4.65 -9.42 1.06
CA ILE A 29 4.18 -8.51 0.03
C ILE A 29 2.65 -8.55 0.03
N PHE A 30 2.02 -7.42 0.32
CA PHE A 30 0.61 -7.23 0.07
C PHE A 30 0.43 -6.71 -1.35
N VAL A 31 -0.42 -7.37 -2.12
CA VAL A 31 -0.85 -6.92 -3.43
C VAL A 31 -2.26 -6.38 -3.28
N ALA A 32 -2.46 -5.10 -3.55
CA ALA A 32 -3.73 -4.42 -3.33
C ALA A 32 -4.22 -3.76 -4.62
N TYR A 33 -5.53 -3.81 -4.86
CA TYR A 33 -6.17 -3.05 -5.94
C TYR A 33 -7.31 -2.22 -5.36
N ALA A 34 -7.09 -0.92 -5.18
CA ALA A 34 -8.10 -0.06 -4.59
C ALA A 34 -9.32 0.06 -5.50
N PRO A 35 -10.54 0.17 -4.94
CA PRO A 35 -11.71 0.51 -5.73
C PRO A 35 -11.52 1.83 -6.49
N ALA A 36 -12.09 1.94 -7.68
CA ALA A 36 -12.10 3.19 -8.43
C ALA A 36 -13.04 4.21 -7.77
N SER A 37 -12.89 5.49 -8.09
CA SER A 37 -13.72 6.58 -7.52
C SER A 37 -15.22 6.50 -7.85
N ILE A 38 -15.62 5.57 -8.72
CA ILE A 38 -17.04 5.30 -9.06
C ILE A 38 -17.73 4.38 -8.04
N TYR A 39 -16.96 3.70 -7.19
CA TYR A 39 -17.48 2.82 -6.14
C TYR A 39 -17.96 3.65 -4.95
N ASP A 40 -18.78 3.05 -4.08
CA ASP A 40 -19.29 3.77 -2.93
C ASP A 40 -18.19 4.03 -1.89
N GLU A 41 -18.36 5.10 -1.10
CA GLU A 41 -17.37 5.51 -0.10
C GLU A 41 -17.10 4.43 0.94
N LYS A 42 -18.10 3.59 1.28
CA LYS A 42 -17.98 2.53 2.28
C LYS A 42 -17.13 1.38 1.74
N GLU A 43 -17.22 1.06 0.47
CA GLU A 43 -16.38 0.05 -0.19
C GLU A 43 -14.92 0.50 -0.22
N VAL A 44 -14.68 1.78 -0.50
CA VAL A 44 -13.33 2.36 -0.44
C VAL A 44 -12.80 2.36 1.00
N GLU A 45 -13.61 2.77 1.98
CA GLU A 45 -13.23 2.77 3.39
C GLU A 45 -12.94 1.35 3.91
N ALA A 46 -13.82 0.38 3.59
CA ALA A 46 -13.63 -1.02 3.94
C ALA A 46 -12.32 -1.58 3.37
N PHE A 47 -11.95 -1.21 2.14
CA PHE A 47 -10.68 -1.61 1.55
C PHE A 47 -9.48 -1.14 2.38
N TYR A 48 -9.43 0.14 2.79
CA TYR A 48 -8.33 0.68 3.58
C TYR A 48 -8.32 0.11 5.01
N MET A 49 -9.49 -0.09 5.62
CA MET A 49 -9.62 -0.74 6.93
C MET A 49 -9.09 -2.18 6.91
N ASP A 50 -9.48 -2.96 5.91
CA ASP A 50 -9.02 -4.33 5.73
C ASP A 50 -7.51 -4.37 5.49
N LEU A 51 -6.99 -3.52 4.60
CA LEU A 51 -5.57 -3.44 4.31
C LEU A 51 -4.75 -3.06 5.55
N GLU A 52 -5.21 -2.09 6.34
CA GLU A 52 -4.58 -1.71 7.59
C GLU A 52 -4.59 -2.86 8.61
N LYS A 53 -5.74 -3.51 8.76
CA LYS A 53 -5.90 -4.68 9.64
C LYS A 53 -4.89 -5.77 9.26
N PHE A 54 -4.83 -6.17 7.99
CA PHE A 54 -3.90 -7.21 7.55
C PHE A 54 -2.44 -6.80 7.69
N ASN A 55 -2.12 -5.53 7.43
CA ASN A 55 -0.78 -5.01 7.67
C ASN A 55 -0.40 -5.06 9.16
N ARG A 56 -1.32 -4.82 10.08
CA ARG A 56 -1.08 -4.93 11.54
C ARG A 56 -0.98 -6.38 12.03
N GLU A 57 -1.84 -7.26 11.53
CA GLU A 57 -1.88 -8.68 11.92
C GLU A 57 -0.67 -9.48 11.41
N ASP A 58 -0.05 -9.08 10.30
CA ASP A 58 1.13 -9.78 9.81
C ASP A 58 2.35 -9.51 10.69
N HIS A 59 3.09 -10.57 11.04
CA HIS A 59 4.22 -10.49 11.98
C HIS A 59 5.59 -10.52 11.30
N THR A 60 5.65 -10.38 9.97
CA THR A 60 6.94 -10.30 9.27
C THR A 60 7.63 -8.96 9.50
N PHE A 61 8.98 -9.00 9.49
CA PHE A 61 9.79 -7.83 9.75
C PHE A 61 9.75 -6.84 8.58
N PHE A 62 9.84 -7.35 7.35
CA PHE A 62 9.74 -6.52 6.15
C PHE A 62 8.37 -6.70 5.52
N LYS A 63 7.69 -5.59 5.27
CA LYS A 63 6.39 -5.52 4.61
C LYS A 63 6.48 -4.56 3.44
N VAL A 64 5.93 -4.97 2.31
CA VAL A 64 5.79 -4.11 1.13
C VAL A 64 4.35 -4.19 0.68
N VAL A 65 3.72 -3.04 0.44
CA VAL A 65 2.39 -2.96 -0.18
C VAL A 65 2.60 -2.46 -1.60
N ILE A 66 2.15 -3.24 -2.57
CA ILE A 66 2.20 -2.89 -3.99
C ILE A 66 0.83 -2.98 -4.62
N GLY A 67 0.64 -2.22 -5.68
CA GLY A 67 -0.53 -2.32 -6.54
C GLY A 67 -1.09 -0.98 -6.92
N ASP A 68 -2.27 -0.99 -7.53
CA ASP A 68 -2.91 0.20 -8.05
C ASP A 68 -3.91 0.73 -7.04
N PHE A 69 -3.64 1.94 -6.53
CA PHE A 69 -4.48 2.62 -5.56
C PHE A 69 -5.43 3.65 -6.21
N ASN A 70 -5.40 3.83 -7.53
CA ASN A 70 -6.12 4.91 -8.22
C ASN A 70 -5.86 6.31 -7.61
N ALA A 71 -4.74 6.46 -6.91
CA ALA A 71 -4.40 7.63 -6.11
C ALA A 71 -3.46 8.53 -6.89
N THR A 72 -3.77 9.83 -6.94
CA THR A 72 -2.87 10.85 -7.47
C THR A 72 -2.28 11.61 -6.30
N ILE A 73 -1.05 11.23 -5.91
CA ILE A 73 -0.28 11.90 -4.87
C ILE A 73 0.73 12.84 -5.54
N ARG A 74 0.55 14.15 -5.36
CA ARG A 74 1.59 15.15 -5.68
C ARG A 74 2.53 15.29 -4.48
N PRO A 75 3.80 15.70 -4.67
CA PRO A 75 4.62 16.17 -3.55
C PRO A 75 3.89 17.32 -2.87
N ARG A 76 3.42 17.11 -1.64
CA ARG A 76 2.80 18.18 -0.86
C ARG A 76 3.86 19.25 -0.62
N ARG A 77 3.53 20.54 -0.76
CA ARG A 77 4.47 21.66 -0.48
C ARG A 77 4.91 21.76 0.99
N THR A 78 4.45 20.85 1.85
CA THR A 78 4.92 20.71 3.23
C THR A 78 6.18 19.84 3.26
N SER A 79 7.11 20.18 4.16
CA SER A 79 8.50 19.69 4.23
C SER A 79 8.70 18.17 4.37
N GLN A 80 7.65 17.36 4.30
CA GLN A 80 7.67 15.90 4.50
C GLN A 80 7.90 15.09 3.21
N GLU A 81 7.72 15.67 2.01
CA GLU A 81 7.94 14.97 0.74
C GLU A 81 8.91 15.74 -0.17
N ARG A 82 10.21 15.59 0.08
CA ARG A 82 11.26 16.28 -0.71
C ARG A 82 11.61 15.58 -2.03
N HIS A 83 10.90 14.54 -2.46
CA HIS A 83 11.42 13.58 -3.46
C HIS A 83 10.50 13.25 -4.66
N THR A 84 9.53 14.10 -5.01
CA THR A 84 8.62 13.81 -6.15
C THR A 84 8.74 14.85 -7.26
N GLY A 85 8.76 14.38 -8.51
CA GLY A 85 8.89 15.20 -9.72
C GLY A 85 7.66 16.07 -10.02
N THR A 86 7.88 17.10 -10.83
CA THR A 86 6.98 18.25 -11.04
C THR A 86 5.73 18.00 -11.91
N HIS A 87 5.47 16.76 -12.35
CA HIS A 87 4.45 16.46 -13.37
C HIS A 87 3.41 15.42 -12.93
N GLY A 88 2.56 15.76 -11.96
CA GLY A 88 1.38 14.97 -11.59
C GLY A 88 0.09 15.77 -11.75
N LEU A 89 -1.00 15.09 -12.16
CA LEU A 89 -2.38 15.60 -12.14
C LEU A 89 -2.78 16.04 -10.71
N GLU A 90 -3.91 16.73 -10.57
CA GLU A 90 -4.39 17.26 -9.28
C GLU A 90 -4.54 16.15 -8.22
N TRP A 91 -4.26 16.52 -6.96
CA TRP A 91 -4.46 15.65 -5.80
C TRP A 91 -5.92 15.19 -5.75
N ASN A 92 -6.17 13.88 -5.78
CA ASN A 92 -7.51 13.33 -5.72
C ASN A 92 -7.82 12.78 -4.32
N GLU A 93 -9.10 12.52 -4.05
CA GLU A 93 -9.55 11.99 -2.75
C GLU A 93 -8.87 10.67 -2.37
N GLN A 94 -8.60 9.80 -3.35
CA GLN A 94 -7.85 8.56 -3.15
C GLN A 94 -6.40 8.82 -2.74
N GLY A 95 -5.80 9.93 -3.20
CA GLY A 95 -4.51 10.42 -2.74
C GLY A 95 -4.49 10.78 -1.26
N GLU A 96 -5.56 11.40 -0.76
CA GLU A 96 -5.70 11.68 0.68
C GLU A 96 -5.82 10.38 1.48
N ARG A 97 -6.71 9.47 1.06
CA ARG A 97 -6.90 8.18 1.74
C ARG A 97 -5.62 7.34 1.77
N LEU A 98 -4.86 7.33 0.67
CA LEU A 98 -3.56 6.66 0.62
C LEU A 98 -2.54 7.34 1.54
N SER A 99 -2.52 8.68 1.62
CA SER A 99 -1.66 9.43 2.54
C SER A 99 -1.99 9.14 4.01
N GLU A 100 -3.27 9.05 4.36
CA GLU A 100 -3.73 8.65 5.70
C GLU A 100 -3.28 7.23 6.03
N PHE A 101 -3.46 6.28 5.10
CA PHE A 101 -2.99 4.90 5.26
C PHE A 101 -1.48 4.82 5.48
N ILE A 102 -0.68 5.54 4.69
CA ILE A 102 0.79 5.59 4.83
C ILE A 102 1.16 6.10 6.23
N THR A 103 0.48 7.16 6.69
CA THR A 103 0.69 7.75 8.01
C THR A 103 0.32 6.77 9.14
N ALA A 104 -0.85 6.13 9.04
CA ALA A 104 -1.37 5.20 10.04
C ALA A 104 -0.49 3.94 10.17
N THR A 105 0.04 3.46 9.05
CA THR A 105 0.92 2.27 9.00
C THR A 105 2.40 2.58 9.20
N LYS A 106 2.77 3.88 9.29
CA LYS A 106 4.17 4.35 9.36
C LYS A 106 5.03 3.79 8.23
N THR A 107 4.45 3.64 7.05
CA THR A 107 5.14 3.13 5.86
C THR A 107 5.81 4.28 5.12
N ILE A 108 6.72 3.94 4.20
CA ILE A 108 7.37 4.91 3.32
C ILE A 108 6.85 4.66 1.91
N HIS A 109 6.31 5.69 1.28
CA HIS A 109 5.86 5.63 -0.09
C HIS A 109 7.03 5.86 -1.05
N GLY A 110 7.39 4.83 -1.80
CA GLY A 110 8.36 4.90 -2.90
C GLY A 110 7.63 4.91 -4.22
N ASN A 111 7.34 6.09 -4.77
CA ASN A 111 6.75 6.17 -6.10
C ASN A 111 7.84 5.94 -7.15
N SER A 112 7.75 4.84 -7.89
CA SER A 112 8.64 4.56 -9.01
C SER A 112 8.09 5.29 -10.23
N GLN A 113 8.61 6.48 -10.52
CA GLN A 113 8.49 7.06 -11.87
C GLN A 113 9.33 6.20 -12.81
N PHE A 114 8.68 5.27 -13.50
CA PHE A 114 9.10 4.88 -14.84
C PHE A 114 8.29 5.68 -15.86
#